data_AF-A0A843GNS8-F1
#
_entry.id   AF-A0A843GNS8-F1
#
_cell.length_a   1.000
_cell.length_b   1.000
_cell.length_c   1.000
_cell.angle_alpha   90.00
_cell.angle_beta   90.00
_cell.angle_gamma   90.00
#
_symmetry.space_group_name_H-M   'P 1'
#
loop_
_entity.id
_entity.type
_entity.pdbx_description
1 polymer ?
#
loop_
_entity_poly.entity_id
_entity_poly.type
_entity_poly.pdbx_seq_one_letter_code
_entity_poly.pdbx_strand_id
1 'polypeptide(L)' 'MISKFIHTLRFKCNGIVYETTIEDDTDAERWKENIKRVKAKIFGPVNIDVLSSETFTRDEYDSYRNKIKS' A
#
# COMPACT_ATOMS: atom_id res chain seq x y z
N MET A 1 -11.17 6.58 -20.03
CA MET A 1 -9.99 5.76 -19.67
C MET A 1 -9.85 5.89 -18.17
N ILE A 2 -9.94 4.79 -17.42
CA ILE A 2 -9.68 4.82 -15.98
C ILE A 2 -8.20 4.50 -15.82
N SER A 3 -7.42 5.43 -15.27
CA SER A 3 -6.00 5.21 -14.99
C SER A 3 -5.90 4.34 -13.74
N LYS A 4 -5.31 3.15 -13.90
CA LYS A 4 -5.00 2.26 -12.78
C LYS A 4 -3.78 2.79 -12.03
N PHE A 5 -3.87 2.87 -10.71
CA PHE A 5 -2.79 3.20 -9.81
C PHE A 5 -2.22 1.93 -9.16
N ILE A 6 -0.95 1.98 -8.80
CA ILE A 6 -0.29 0.89 -8.07
C ILE A 6 -0.04 1.36 -6.65
N HIS A 7 -0.71 0.72 -5.70
CA HIS A 7 -0.57 0.97 -4.29
C HIS A 7 0.32 -0.08 -3.64
N THR A 8 1.32 0.37 -2.89
CA THR A 8 2.15 -0.54 -2.08
C THR A 8 1.94 -0.21 -0.61
N LEU A 9 1.58 -1.23 0.18
CA LEU A 9 1.35 -1.11 1.62
C LEU A 9 2.36 -1.96 2.37
N ARG A 10 3.10 -1.32 3.29
CA ARG A 10 4.02 -1.99 4.21
C ARG A 10 3.48 -1.92 5.63
N PHE A 11 3.41 -3.07 6.28
CA PHE A 11 2.88 -3.18 7.64
C PHE A 11 3.69 -4.17 8.47
N LYS A 12 3.73 -3.95 9.77
CA LYS A 12 4.39 -4.82 10.74
C LYS A 12 3.37 -5.58 11.56
N CYS A 13 3.48 -6.89 11.59
CA CYS A 13 2.66 -7.77 12.41
C CYS A 13 3.58 -8.72 13.20
N ASN A 14 3.44 -8.77 14.53
CA ASN A 14 4.22 -9.65 15.42
C ASN A 14 5.74 -9.58 15.21
N GLY A 15 6.28 -8.40 14.90
CA GLY A 15 7.72 -8.23 14.65
C GLY A 15 8.15 -8.40 13.19
N ILE A 16 7.32 -8.99 12.33
CA ILE A 16 7.63 -9.28 10.92
C ILE A 16 7.04 -8.18 10.03
N VAL A 17 7.83 -7.73 9.05
CA VAL A 17 7.41 -6.74 8.05
C VAL A 17 6.85 -7.46 6.84
N TYR A 18 5.64 -7.09 6.44
CA TYR A 18 4.97 -7.55 5.24
C TYR A 18 4.82 -6.37 4.27
N GLU A 19 4.90 -6.68 2.98
CA GLU A 19 4.64 -5.76 1.90
C GLU A 19 3.63 -6.39 0.95
N THR A 20 2.64 -5.63 0.53
CA THR A 20 1.67 -6.04 -0.49
C THR A 20 1.48 -4.94 -1.51
N THR A 21 1.33 -5.31 -2.77
CA THR A 21 1.10 -4.39 -3.89
C THR A 21 -0.26 -4.68 -4.51
N ILE A 22 -1.08 -3.64 -4.68
CA ILE A 22 -2.45 -3.72 -5.20
C ILE A 22 -2.57 -2.70 -6.34
N GLU A 23 -3.01 -3.15 -7.51
CA GLU A 23 -3.35 -2.26 -8.62
C GLU A 23 -4.84 -1.98 -8.59
N ASP A 24 -5.23 -0.72 -8.40
CA ASP A 24 -6.63 -0.29 -8.31
C ASP A 24 -6.79 1.12 -8.92
N ASP A 25 -8.01 1.49 -9.28
CA ASP A 25 -8.33 2.81 -9.84
C ASP A 25 -8.54 3.87 -8.74
N THR A 26 -8.22 3.57 -7.48
CA THR A 26 -8.32 4.51 -6.37
C THR A 26 -7.15 5.50 -6.35
N ASP A 27 -7.46 6.78 -6.18
CA ASP A 27 -6.42 7.80 -6.00
C ASP A 27 -5.76 7.70 -4.61
N ALA A 28 -4.57 8.29 -4.43
CA ALA A 28 -3.77 8.23 -3.21
C ALA A 28 -4.53 8.71 -1.95
N GLU A 29 -5.36 9.75 -2.06
CA GLU A 29 -6.15 10.25 -0.92
C GLU A 29 -7.19 9.24 -0.45
N ARG A 30 -7.92 8.66 -1.41
CA ARG A 30 -8.97 7.66 -1.17
C ARG A 30 -8.38 6.34 -0.70
N TRP A 31 -7.19 6.00 -1.19
CA TRP A 31 -6.40 4.86 -0.74
C TRP A 31 -6.00 4.98 0.74
N LYS A 32 -5.54 6.16 1.19
CA LYS A 32 -5.22 6.42 2.60
C LYS A 32 -6.44 6.25 3.51
N GLU A 33 -7.60 6.74 3.08
CA GLU A 33 -8.86 6.52 3.81
C GLU A 33 -9.25 5.04 3.84
N ASN A 34 -9.09 4.33 2.72
CA ASN A 34 -9.33 2.89 2.65
C ASN A 34 -8.39 2.11 3.57
N ILE A 35 -7.10 2.43 3.64
CA ILE A 35 -6.17 1.76 4.58
C ILE A 35 -6.62 1.94 6.03
N LYS A 36 -7.10 3.14 6.41
CA LYS A 36 -7.65 3.36 7.76
C LYS A 36 -8.85 2.44 8.02
N ARG A 37 -9.74 2.29 7.03
CA ARG A 37 -10.92 1.39 7.13
C ARG A 37 -10.53 -0.09 7.12
N VAL A 38 -9.56 -0.47 6.29
CA VAL A 38 -9.01 -1.82 6.18
C VAL A 38 -8.28 -2.21 7.46
N LYS A 39 -7.53 -1.27 8.08
CA LYS A 39 -6.94 -1.46 9.41
C LYS A 39 -8.00 -1.82 10.44
N ALA A 40 -9.12 -1.11 10.45
CA ALA A 40 -10.24 -1.40 11.34
C ALA A 40 -10.95 -2.73 11.02
N LYS A 41 -11.12 -3.07 9.73
CA LYS A 41 -11.86 -4.27 9.28
C LYS A 41 -11.07 -5.57 9.33
N ILE A 42 -9.85 -5.59 8.81
CA ILE A 42 -9.05 -6.82 8.68
C ILE A 42 -8.31 -7.11 9.98
N PHE A 43 -7.85 -6.08 10.68
CA PHE A 43 -6.87 -6.26 11.76
C PHE A 43 -7.43 -6.13 13.17
N GLY A 44 -8.70 -5.74 13.37
CA GLY A 44 -9.37 -5.82 14.68
C GLY A 44 -8.49 -5.37 15.87
N PRO A 45 -8.44 -6.11 17.00
CA PRO A 45 -7.55 -5.80 18.13
C PRO A 45 -6.07 -6.20 17.89
N VAL A 46 -5.70 -6.68 16.70
CA VAL A 46 -4.32 -7.06 16.39
C VAL A 46 -3.48 -5.79 16.23
N ASN A 47 -2.42 -5.68 17.03
CA ASN A 47 -1.44 -4.59 16.96
C ASN A 47 -0.68 -4.67 15.63
N ILE A 48 -1.27 -4.07 14.58
CA ILE A 48 -0.62 -3.87 13.29
C ILE A 48 -0.29 -2.39 13.12
N ASP A 49 1.00 -2.14 12.97
CA ASP A 49 1.54 -0.84 12.62
C ASP A 49 1.70 -0.74 11.11
N VAL A 50 1.00 0.22 10.51
CA VAL A 50 1.23 0.59 9.12
C VAL A 50 2.51 1.40 9.09
N LEU A 51 3.54 0.89 8.43
CA LEU A 51 4.85 1.53 8.37
C LEU A 51 4.87 2.58 7.26
N SER A 52 4.38 2.22 6.08
CA SER A 52 4.25 3.14 4.95
C SER A 52 3.16 2.69 3.99
N SER A 53 2.62 3.67 3.27
CA SER A 53 1.70 3.46 2.17
C SER A 53 2.13 4.40 1.05
N GLU A 54 2.51 3.82 -0.07
CA GLU A 54 2.91 4.56 -1.26
C GLU A 54 1.90 4.29 -2.39
N THR A 55 1.65 5.30 -3.20
CA THR A 55 0.78 5.20 -4.38
C THR A 55 1.57 5.74 -5.54
N PHE A 56 1.63 4.94 -6.60
CA PHE A 56 2.43 5.20 -7.77
C PHE A 56 1.53 5.16 -8.99
N THR A 57 1.83 6.00 -9.98
CA THR A 57 1.44 5.71 -11.35
C THR A 57 2.23 4.51 -11.89
N ARG A 58 1.80 3.95 -13.03
CA ARG A 58 2.49 2.81 -13.67
C ARG A 58 3.98 3.10 -13.91
N ASP A 59 4.30 4.29 -14.45
CA ASP A 59 5.67 4.75 -14.70
C ASP A 59 6.48 4.91 -13.41
N GLU A 60 5.88 5.47 -12.37
CA GLU A 60 6.55 5.63 -11.07
C GLU A 60 6.84 4.29 -10.40
N TYR A 61 5.93 3.32 -10.50
CA TYR A 61 6.14 2.00 -9.92
C TYR A 61 7.25 1.22 -10.64
N ASP A 62 7.34 1.34 -11.97
CA ASP A 62 8.42 0.73 -12.74
C ASP A 62 9.79 1.28 -12.30
N SER A 63 9.86 2.60 -12.09
CA SER A 63 11.04 3.28 -11.53
C SER A 63 11.35 2.83 -10.10
N TYR A 64 10.33 2.70 -9.24
CA TYR A 64 10.45 2.23 -7.86
C TYR A 64 10.99 0.79 -7.77
N ARG A 65 10.44 -0.13 -8.58
CA ARG A 65 10.88 -1.53 -8.67
C ARG A 65 12.32 -1.65 -9.12
N ASN A 66 12.75 -0.83 -10.07
CA ASN A 66 14.14 -0.80 -10.51
C ASN A 66 15.09 -0.28 -9.42
N LYS A 67 14.66 0.70 -8.60
CA LYS A 67 15.45 1.19 -7.47
C LYS A 67 15.61 0.17 -6.34
N ILE A 68 14.59 -0.65 -6.07
CA ILE A 68 14.66 -1.68 -5.00
C ILE A 68 15.59 -2.85 -5.36
N LYS A 69 15.86 -3.09 -6.65
CA LYS A 69 16.72 -4.18 -7.11
C LYS A 69 18.21 -3.80 -7.27
N SER A 70 18.61 -2.56 -7.03
CA SER A 70 19.98 -2.08 -7.23
C SER A 70 20.75 -1.87 -5.93
#